data_AF-A0A835QTI8-F1
#
_entry.id   AF-A0A835QTI8-F1
#
_cell.length_a   1.000
_cell.length_b   1.000
_cell.length_c   1.000
_cell.angle_alpha   90.00
_cell.angle_beta   90.00
_cell.angle_gamma   90.00
#
_symmetry.space_group_name_H-M   'P 1'
#
loop_
_entity.id
_entity.type
_entity.pdbx_description
1 polymer ?
#
loop_
_entity_poly.entity_id
_entity_poly.type
_entity_poly.pdbx_seq_one_letter_code
_entity_poly.pdbx_strand_id
1 'polypeptide(L)'
;MGVIGPICFLLLADQLSYLKNVYRDDGIELLLAIYWLLLNLEGPAVSQYCALRLLQATLDESLYELAGELVRFLLRSGGNHLTGGETSAHVASVRNILENHAGYLMSGKELSKLVAFVKGTQFDLVDYLQRERLGSAHLDSFASGLELIGQKLQMGTLQSRLDAEFLLKHMCSVKFKEWIVILATLLRRMEVLFDLFQHDRRLWKAYSTTLQSHPAFEEYLDLLDVLEHKLASVGDDDRQGGPFVDQL
;
A
#
# COMPACT_ATOMS: atom_id res chain seq x y z
N MET A 1 21.82 -8.81 33.45
CA MET A 1 20.47 -9.39 33.33
C MET A 1 19.72 -9.11 34.62
N GLY A 2 18.84 -8.12 34.65
CA GLY A 2 17.98 -7.88 35.82
C GLY A 2 17.45 -6.46 35.90
N VAL A 3 16.15 -6.33 36.06
CA VAL A 3 15.34 -5.16 36.48
C VAL A 3 15.19 -3.92 35.59
N ILE A 4 16.05 -3.59 34.63
CA ILE A 4 15.82 -2.39 33.77
C ILE A 4 14.78 -2.63 32.66
N GLY A 5 14.77 -3.85 32.09
CA GLY A 5 13.83 -4.23 31.02
C GLY A 5 12.34 -4.05 31.39
N PRO A 6 11.88 -4.49 32.58
CA PRO A 6 10.50 -4.30 33.02
C PRO A 6 10.14 -2.84 33.32
N ILE A 7 11.09 -2.04 33.82
CA ILE A 7 10.86 -0.62 34.13
C ILE A 7 10.72 0.20 32.84
N CYS A 8 11.56 -0.08 31.83
CA CYS A 8 11.36 0.48 30.48
C CYS A 8 10.03 0.02 29.87
N PHE A 9 9.60 -1.21 30.13
CA PHE A 9 8.33 -1.75 29.61
C PHE A 9 7.10 -1.06 30.23
N LEU A 10 7.13 -0.81 31.55
CA LEU A 10 6.07 -0.09 32.26
C LEU A 10 6.05 1.40 31.91
N LEU A 11 7.22 2.04 31.75
CA LEU A 11 7.28 3.42 31.27
C LEU A 11 6.75 3.55 29.83
N LEU A 12 7.11 2.65 28.91
CA LEU A 12 6.62 2.72 27.52
C LEU A 12 5.11 2.50 27.41
N ALA A 13 4.53 1.58 28.19
CA ALA A 13 3.09 1.30 28.14
C ALA A 13 2.25 2.46 28.72
N ASP A 14 2.72 3.08 29.81
CA ASP A 14 2.05 4.21 30.45
C ASP A 14 2.22 5.51 29.64
N GLN A 15 3.40 5.71 29.03
CA GLN A 15 3.68 6.85 28.16
C GLN A 15 2.95 6.78 26.82
N LEU A 16 2.61 5.59 26.29
CA LEU A 16 1.80 5.46 25.06
C LEU A 16 0.35 5.96 25.26
N SER A 17 -0.22 5.74 26.46
CA SER A 17 -1.55 6.27 26.81
C SER A 17 -1.51 7.78 27.03
N TYR A 18 -0.40 8.30 27.56
CA TYR A 18 -0.16 9.75 27.69
C TYR A 18 0.11 10.41 26.32
N LEU A 19 0.83 9.74 25.44
CA LEU A 19 1.13 10.12 24.05
C LEU A 19 -0.13 10.34 23.21
N LYS A 20 -1.16 9.52 23.41
CA LYS A 20 -2.46 9.66 22.75
C LYS A 20 -3.19 10.97 23.09
N ASN A 21 -2.98 11.51 24.29
CA ASN A 21 -3.60 12.76 24.74
C ASN A 21 -2.78 14.01 24.35
N VAL A 22 -1.46 13.88 24.17
CA VAL A 22 -0.56 15.00 23.85
C VAL A 22 -0.45 15.26 22.33
N TYR A 23 -0.74 14.27 21.47
CA TYR A 23 -0.70 14.42 20.00
C TYR A 23 -1.72 15.43 19.42
N ARG A 24 -2.48 16.13 20.27
CA ARG A 24 -3.41 17.18 19.87
C ARG A 24 -2.75 18.56 19.75
N ASP A 25 -1.61 18.82 20.41
CA ASP A 25 -0.91 20.13 20.39
C ASP A 25 0.61 19.92 20.57
N ASP A 26 1.46 20.16 19.57
CA ASP A 26 2.94 20.22 19.68
C ASP A 26 3.77 18.91 19.61
N GLY A 27 4.06 18.46 18.38
CA GLY A 27 4.97 17.34 18.06
C GLY A 27 6.45 17.51 18.45
N ILE A 28 6.85 18.61 19.10
CA ILE A 28 8.25 18.88 19.50
C ILE A 28 8.61 18.15 20.80
N GLU A 29 7.69 18.03 21.76
CA GLU A 29 7.96 17.34 23.03
C GLU A 29 8.18 15.84 22.86
N LEU A 30 7.53 15.22 21.88
CA LEU A 30 7.76 13.82 21.51
C LEU A 30 9.16 13.59 20.92
N LEU A 31 9.62 14.53 20.10
CA LEU A 31 10.96 14.51 19.53
C LEU A 31 12.01 14.67 20.63
N LEU A 32 11.74 15.50 21.64
CA LEU A 32 12.57 15.67 22.83
C LEU A 32 12.54 14.45 23.76
N ALA A 33 11.38 13.80 23.94
CA ALA A 33 11.24 12.59 24.74
C ALA A 33 11.97 11.40 24.09
N ILE A 34 11.86 11.24 22.77
CA ILE A 34 12.58 10.23 21.99
C ILE A 34 14.09 10.50 21.99
N TYR A 35 14.50 11.76 21.81
CA TYR A 35 15.91 12.19 21.87
C TYR A 35 16.50 11.95 23.26
N TRP A 36 15.76 12.27 24.32
CA TRP A 36 16.13 12.02 25.71
C TRP A 36 16.22 10.52 26.02
N LEU A 37 15.30 9.70 25.51
CA LEU A 37 15.32 8.24 25.69
C LEU A 37 16.51 7.59 24.96
N LEU A 38 16.83 8.07 23.75
CA LEU A 38 17.97 7.59 22.94
C LEU A 38 19.32 8.01 23.52
N LEU A 39 19.43 9.20 24.12
CA LEU A 39 20.65 9.70 24.73
C LEU A 39 20.97 9.09 26.09
N ASN A 40 19.94 8.69 26.86
CA ASN A 40 20.12 8.31 28.27
C ASN A 40 20.12 6.79 28.54
N LEU A 41 19.89 5.93 27.55
CA LEU A 41 19.85 4.47 27.76
C LEU A 41 20.92 3.71 26.96
N GLU A 42 22.05 3.49 27.65
CA GLU A 42 23.01 2.37 27.57
C GLU A 42 23.30 1.74 26.18
N GLY A 43 24.25 2.31 25.45
CA GLY A 43 24.99 1.62 24.39
C GLY A 43 24.27 1.45 23.03
N PRO A 44 25.02 1.35 21.90
CA PRO A 44 24.44 1.35 20.55
C PRO A 44 23.40 0.25 20.31
N ALA A 45 23.59 -0.94 20.88
CA ALA A 45 22.71 -2.09 20.67
C ALA A 45 21.34 -1.97 21.38
N VAL A 46 21.28 -1.39 22.58
CA VAL A 46 20.01 -1.21 23.32
C VAL A 46 19.19 -0.08 22.72
N SER A 47 19.84 1.00 22.29
CA SER A 47 19.19 2.10 21.58
C SER A 47 18.52 1.65 20.27
N GLN A 48 19.14 0.74 19.51
CA GLN A 48 18.60 0.17 18.28
C GLN A 48 17.39 -0.73 18.55
N TYR A 49 17.47 -1.62 19.54
CA TYR A 49 16.35 -2.49 19.90
C TYR A 49 15.12 -1.67 20.38
N CYS A 50 15.35 -0.65 21.19
CA CYS A 50 14.29 0.26 21.63
C CYS A 50 13.68 1.04 20.46
N ALA A 51 14.50 1.51 19.52
CA ALA A 51 14.03 2.23 18.34
C ALA A 51 13.24 1.32 17.38
N LEU A 52 13.62 0.06 17.20
CA LEU A 52 12.85 -0.92 16.41
C LEU A 52 11.49 -1.23 17.06
N ARG A 53 11.45 -1.36 18.38
CA ARG A 53 10.18 -1.54 19.12
C ARG A 53 9.29 -0.30 19.05
N LEU A 54 9.89 0.89 19.14
CA LEU A 54 9.17 2.14 18.99
C LEU A 54 8.61 2.27 17.56
N LEU A 55 9.39 1.91 16.53
CA LEU A 55 8.92 1.88 15.15
C LEU A 55 7.69 0.96 15.03
N GLN A 56 7.75 -0.27 15.54
CA GLN A 56 6.59 -1.18 15.55
C GLN A 56 5.38 -0.53 16.23
N ALA A 57 5.54 0.04 17.42
CA ALA A 57 4.45 0.69 18.14
C ALA A 57 3.86 1.88 17.37
N THR A 58 4.69 2.69 16.71
CA THR A 58 4.21 3.82 15.89
C THR A 58 3.45 3.35 14.65
N LEU A 59 3.84 2.22 14.06
CA LEU A 59 3.12 1.62 12.94
C LEU A 59 1.78 1.03 13.39
N ASP A 60 1.75 0.35 14.53
CA ASP A 60 0.53 -0.20 15.12
C ASP A 60 -0.51 0.90 15.43
N GLU A 61 -0.04 2.06 15.91
CA GLU A 61 -0.88 3.25 16.17
C GLU A 61 -1.12 4.13 14.92
N SER A 62 -0.66 3.70 13.73
CA SER A 62 -0.83 4.43 12.45
C SER A 62 -0.21 5.84 12.42
N LEU A 63 0.82 6.11 13.22
CA LEU A 63 1.56 7.38 13.25
C LEU A 63 2.66 7.41 12.18
N TYR A 64 2.26 7.43 10.90
CA TYR A 64 3.16 7.19 9.77
C TYR A 64 4.22 8.27 9.52
N GLU A 65 3.93 9.53 9.82
CA GLU A 65 4.92 10.62 9.72
C GLU A 65 6.08 10.40 10.71
N LEU A 66 5.74 10.08 11.97
CA LEU A 66 6.73 9.75 12.99
C LEU A 66 7.49 8.46 12.66
N ALA A 67 6.79 7.44 12.17
CA ALA A 67 7.41 6.21 11.71
C ALA A 67 8.42 6.49 10.59
N GLY A 68 8.12 7.41 9.66
CA GLY A 68 9.04 7.84 8.61
C GLY A 68 10.30 8.50 9.14
N GLU A 69 10.18 9.39 10.14
CA GLU A 69 11.34 9.99 10.81
C GLU A 69 12.19 8.92 11.52
N LEU A 70 11.55 7.98 12.22
CA LEU A 70 12.24 6.86 12.88
C LEU A 70 12.95 5.96 11.87
N VAL A 71 12.33 5.65 10.74
CA VAL A 71 12.97 4.88 9.64
C VAL A 71 14.19 5.63 9.11
N ARG A 72 14.08 6.93 8.82
CA ARG A 72 15.22 7.74 8.34
C ARG A 72 16.33 7.82 9.38
N PHE A 73 15.99 7.99 10.65
CA PHE A 73 16.95 7.96 11.76
C PHE A 73 17.66 6.61 11.83
N LEU A 74 16.92 5.51 11.79
CA LEU A 74 17.44 4.14 11.87
C LEU A 74 18.34 3.79 10.68
N LEU A 75 17.96 4.19 9.47
CA LEU A 75 18.77 3.99 8.27
C LEU A 75 20.04 4.87 8.27
N ARG A 76 19.95 6.11 8.77
CA ARG A 76 21.10 7.03 8.86
C ARG A 76 22.07 6.66 9.99
N SER A 77 21.57 6.17 11.13
CA SER A 77 22.40 5.74 12.25
C SER A 77 23.25 4.51 11.91
N GLY A 78 22.83 3.69 10.96
CA GLY A 78 23.65 2.60 10.43
C GLY A 78 24.89 3.09 9.67
N GLY A 79 24.85 4.26 9.05
CA GLY A 79 25.94 4.76 8.20
C GLY A 79 27.21 5.22 8.93
N ASN A 80 27.16 5.40 10.26
CA ASN A 80 28.22 6.08 11.02
C ASN A 80 29.04 5.17 11.95
N HIS A 81 28.96 3.84 11.84
CA HIS A 81 29.80 2.94 12.62
C HIS A 81 30.53 1.91 11.73
N LEU A 82 31.84 1.84 11.91
CA LEU A 82 32.79 1.07 11.11
C LEU A 82 32.67 -0.45 11.34
N THR A 83 31.58 -1.11 10.90
CA THR A 83 31.51 -2.59 10.80
C THR A 83 30.46 -3.00 9.75
N GLY A 84 30.91 -3.41 8.55
CA GLY A 84 30.04 -3.76 7.41
C GLY A 84 29.14 -5.00 7.55
N GLY A 85 29.02 -5.59 8.74
CA GLY A 85 28.18 -6.77 9.02
C GLY A 85 26.87 -6.45 9.74
N GLU A 86 26.93 -5.66 10.83
CA GLU A 86 25.78 -5.35 11.69
C GLU A 86 24.81 -4.34 11.04
N THR A 87 25.34 -3.48 10.17
CA THR A 87 24.55 -2.55 9.36
C THR A 87 23.54 -3.26 8.47
N SER A 88 23.92 -4.41 7.91
CA SER A 88 23.03 -5.19 7.05
C SER A 88 21.87 -5.82 7.82
N ALA A 89 22.12 -6.28 9.05
CA ALA A 89 21.11 -6.93 9.90
C ALA A 89 20.06 -5.94 10.42
N HIS A 90 20.50 -4.74 10.80
CA HIS A 90 19.62 -3.68 11.25
C HIS A 90 18.73 -3.15 10.12
N VAL A 91 19.31 -2.89 8.94
CA VAL A 91 18.55 -2.48 7.74
C VAL A 91 17.56 -3.59 7.32
N ALA A 92 17.95 -4.86 7.42
CA ALA A 92 17.05 -5.98 7.16
C ALA A 92 15.90 -6.05 8.17
N SER A 93 16.15 -5.75 9.45
CA SER A 93 15.12 -5.73 10.50
C SER A 93 14.12 -4.59 10.30
N VAL A 94 14.57 -3.38 9.98
CA VAL A 94 13.70 -2.26 9.62
C VAL A 94 12.84 -2.61 8.41
N ARG A 95 13.46 -3.18 7.36
CA ARG A 95 12.74 -3.63 6.17
C ARG A 95 11.67 -4.67 6.51
N ASN A 96 12.02 -5.69 7.31
CA ASN A 96 11.09 -6.74 7.71
C ASN A 96 9.90 -6.18 8.51
N ILE A 97 10.12 -5.24 9.42
CA ILE A 97 9.03 -4.57 10.17
C ILE A 97 8.08 -3.86 9.21
N LEU A 98 8.62 -3.08 8.26
CA LEU A 98 7.82 -2.35 7.28
C LEU A 98 7.05 -3.30 6.35
N GLU A 99 7.68 -4.38 5.88
CA GLU A 99 7.05 -5.40 5.03
C GLU A 99 5.94 -6.17 5.76
N ASN A 100 6.16 -6.52 7.03
CA ASN A 100 5.14 -7.17 7.87
C ASN A 100 3.94 -6.25 8.10
N HIS A 101 4.19 -4.95 8.36
CA HIS A 101 3.12 -3.97 8.51
C HIS A 101 2.36 -3.75 7.19
N ALA A 102 3.07 -3.65 6.06
CA ALA A 102 2.44 -3.58 4.74
C ALA A 102 1.57 -4.82 4.47
N GLY A 103 2.05 -6.02 4.85
CA GLY A 103 1.29 -7.27 4.75
C GLY A 103 0.06 -7.32 5.65
N TYR A 104 0.16 -6.79 6.87
CA TYR A 104 -1.00 -6.62 7.76
C TYR A 104 -2.06 -5.70 7.14
N LEU A 105 -1.65 -4.55 6.60
CA LEU A 105 -2.58 -3.62 5.94
C LEU A 105 -3.18 -4.21 4.65
N MET A 106 -2.38 -4.93 3.86
CA MET A 106 -2.83 -5.56 2.62
C MET A 106 -3.75 -6.76 2.86
N SER A 107 -3.48 -7.59 3.87
CA SER A 107 -4.37 -8.69 4.24
C SER A 107 -5.69 -8.18 4.81
N GLY A 108 -5.64 -7.12 5.62
CA GLY A 108 -6.82 -6.41 6.11
C GLY A 108 -7.53 -5.54 5.05
N LYS A 109 -6.96 -5.38 3.85
CA LYS A 109 -7.43 -4.48 2.78
C LYS A 109 -7.64 -3.03 3.27
N GLU A 110 -6.83 -2.57 4.24
CA GLU A 110 -6.87 -1.23 4.82
C GLU A 110 -6.14 -0.23 3.90
N LEU A 111 -6.70 -0.01 2.71
CA LEU A 111 -6.04 0.68 1.60
C LEU A 111 -5.70 2.15 1.89
N SER A 112 -6.58 2.90 2.56
CA SER A 112 -6.29 4.30 2.91
C SER A 112 -5.13 4.42 3.89
N LYS A 113 -5.06 3.50 4.88
CA LYS A 113 -3.93 3.42 5.80
C LYS A 113 -2.65 3.01 5.09
N LEU A 114 -2.73 2.08 4.14
CA LEU A 114 -1.59 1.70 3.31
C LEU A 114 -1.03 2.88 2.52
N VAL A 115 -1.89 3.71 1.94
CA VAL A 115 -1.43 4.90 1.21
C VAL A 115 -0.79 5.92 2.16
N ALA A 116 -1.38 6.16 3.33
CA ALA A 116 -0.78 7.03 4.34
C ALA A 116 0.57 6.49 4.83
N PHE A 117 0.67 5.18 5.04
CA PHE A 117 1.91 4.48 5.39
C PHE A 117 2.99 4.68 4.33
N VAL A 118 2.67 4.42 3.06
CA VAL A 118 3.62 4.58 1.94
C VAL A 118 4.08 6.03 1.81
N LYS A 119 3.16 6.99 1.93
CA LYS A 119 3.48 8.43 1.87
C LYS A 119 4.37 8.88 3.05
N GLY A 120 4.04 8.47 4.28
CA GLY A 120 4.77 8.89 5.48
C GLY A 120 6.14 8.23 5.62
N THR A 121 6.25 6.94 5.27
CA THR A 121 7.49 6.16 5.46
C THR A 121 8.39 6.09 4.22
N GLN A 122 7.91 6.53 3.06
CA GLN A 122 8.57 6.34 1.76
C GLN A 122 8.84 4.85 1.43
N PHE A 123 7.98 3.96 1.93
CA PHE A 123 8.09 2.53 1.67
C PHE A 123 7.93 2.21 0.17
N ASP A 124 8.82 1.37 -0.38
CA ASP A 124 8.74 0.94 -1.77
C ASP A 124 7.64 -0.11 -1.96
N LEU A 125 6.43 0.39 -2.20
CA LEU A 125 5.26 -0.47 -2.43
C LEU A 125 5.39 -1.30 -3.70
N VAL A 126 6.09 -0.81 -4.74
CA VAL A 126 6.22 -1.53 -6.02
C VAL A 126 7.05 -2.78 -5.83
N ASP A 127 8.23 -2.65 -5.20
CA ASP A 127 9.11 -3.78 -4.92
C ASP A 127 8.45 -4.81 -3.98
N TYR A 128 7.72 -4.33 -2.97
CA TYR A 128 6.96 -5.20 -2.08
C TYR A 128 5.90 -6.02 -2.82
N LEU A 129 5.04 -5.37 -3.62
CA LEU A 129 3.95 -6.03 -4.34
C LEU A 129 4.46 -7.00 -5.41
N GLN A 130 5.64 -6.78 -5.99
CA GLN A 130 6.25 -7.72 -6.93
C GLN A 130 6.61 -9.05 -6.25
N ARG A 131 7.08 -9.01 -5.00
CA ARG A 131 7.43 -10.18 -4.21
C ARG A 131 6.20 -10.89 -3.64
N GLU A 132 5.18 -10.14 -3.26
CA GLU A 132 4.01 -10.63 -2.51
C GLU A 132 2.79 -10.99 -3.39
N ARG A 133 2.93 -11.12 -4.72
CA ARG A 133 1.80 -11.31 -5.65
C ARG A 133 0.86 -12.47 -5.30
N LEU A 134 1.34 -13.51 -4.62
CA LEU A 134 0.57 -14.69 -4.22
C LEU A 134 0.27 -14.75 -2.70
N GLY A 135 0.67 -13.73 -1.94
CA GLY A 135 0.55 -13.70 -0.49
C GLY A 135 -0.58 -12.79 -0.01
N SER A 136 -0.25 -11.81 0.83
CA SER A 136 -1.21 -10.90 1.47
C SER A 136 -2.14 -10.12 0.50
N ALA A 137 -1.68 -9.95 -0.75
CA ALA A 137 -2.42 -9.25 -1.79
C ALA A 137 -3.44 -10.14 -2.54
N HIS A 138 -3.52 -11.43 -2.26
CA HIS A 138 -4.45 -12.33 -2.94
C HIS A 138 -5.92 -11.91 -2.74
N LEU A 139 -6.73 -12.18 -3.75
CA LEU A 139 -8.17 -11.95 -3.78
C LEU A 139 -8.85 -13.25 -4.24
N ASP A 140 -9.80 -13.75 -3.46
CA ASP A 140 -10.43 -15.06 -3.73
C ASP A 140 -11.27 -15.04 -5.01
N SER A 141 -11.99 -13.94 -5.27
CA SER A 141 -12.76 -13.75 -6.50
C SER A 141 -12.86 -12.28 -6.86
N PHE A 142 -13.08 -11.99 -8.15
CA PHE A 142 -13.29 -10.64 -8.61
C PHE A 142 -14.52 -9.97 -7.97
N ALA A 143 -15.65 -10.68 -7.90
CA ALA A 143 -16.89 -10.13 -7.34
C ALA A 143 -16.76 -9.78 -5.85
N SER A 144 -16.26 -10.73 -5.04
CA SER A 144 -16.05 -10.49 -3.61
C SER A 144 -14.98 -9.42 -3.36
N GLY A 145 -13.93 -9.39 -4.18
CA GLY A 145 -12.89 -8.36 -4.11
C GLY A 145 -13.42 -6.96 -4.43
N LEU A 146 -14.22 -6.82 -5.50
CA LEU A 146 -14.81 -5.55 -5.91
C LEU A 146 -15.74 -4.99 -4.83
N GLU A 147 -16.61 -5.83 -4.27
CA GLU A 147 -17.52 -5.44 -3.19
C GLU A 147 -16.77 -5.06 -1.91
N LEU A 148 -15.86 -5.92 -1.43
CA LEU A 148 -15.09 -5.69 -0.21
C LEU A 148 -14.24 -4.41 -0.30
N ILE A 149 -13.54 -4.22 -1.42
CA ILE A 149 -12.68 -3.05 -1.62
C ILE A 149 -13.53 -1.79 -1.80
N GLY A 150 -14.66 -1.87 -2.51
CA GLY A 150 -15.61 -0.76 -2.64
C GLY A 150 -16.15 -0.29 -1.29
N GLN A 151 -16.54 -1.23 -0.42
CA GLN A 151 -16.98 -0.94 0.94
C GLN A 151 -15.88 -0.31 1.80
N LYS A 152 -14.66 -0.86 1.75
CA LYS A 152 -13.53 -0.38 2.57
C LYS A 152 -13.00 0.98 2.15
N LEU A 153 -12.94 1.27 0.85
CA LEU A 153 -12.46 2.57 0.37
C LEU A 153 -13.46 3.69 0.62
N GLN A 154 -14.76 3.41 0.75
CA GLN A 154 -15.82 4.43 0.89
C GLN A 154 -15.70 5.50 -0.20
N MET A 155 -16.02 5.13 -1.45
CA MET A 155 -15.84 5.98 -2.64
C MET A 155 -16.63 7.29 -2.67
N GLY A 156 -17.41 7.59 -1.63
CA GLY A 156 -18.10 8.88 -1.44
C GLY A 156 -17.17 10.04 -1.09
N THR A 157 -15.94 9.79 -0.61
CA THR A 157 -15.01 10.85 -0.20
C THR A 157 -13.93 11.10 -1.24
N LEU A 158 -13.59 12.38 -1.51
CA LEU A 158 -12.53 12.74 -2.46
C LEU A 158 -11.18 12.10 -2.09
N GLN A 159 -10.83 12.10 -0.80
CA GLN A 159 -9.57 11.52 -0.31
C GLN A 159 -9.44 10.04 -0.68
N SER A 160 -10.50 9.25 -0.45
CA SER A 160 -10.54 7.84 -0.80
C SER A 160 -10.34 7.59 -2.29
N ARG A 161 -10.90 8.45 -3.15
CA ARG A 161 -10.70 8.36 -4.60
C ARG A 161 -9.26 8.67 -4.99
N LEU A 162 -8.64 9.68 -4.37
CA LEU A 162 -7.22 10.00 -4.58
C LEU A 162 -6.29 8.87 -4.11
N ASP A 163 -6.60 8.25 -2.98
CA ASP A 163 -5.84 7.12 -2.45
C ASP A 163 -6.00 5.89 -3.35
N ALA A 164 -7.20 5.62 -3.87
CA ALA A 164 -7.43 4.58 -4.87
C ALA A 164 -6.69 4.86 -6.19
N GLU A 165 -6.64 6.11 -6.67
CA GLU A 165 -5.87 6.50 -7.85
C GLU A 165 -4.36 6.30 -7.64
N PHE A 166 -3.87 6.66 -6.45
CA PHE A 166 -2.48 6.42 -6.06
C PHE A 166 -2.15 4.93 -6.12
N LEU A 167 -3.01 4.07 -5.55
CA LEU A 167 -2.82 2.62 -5.58
C LEU A 167 -2.91 2.08 -7.01
N LEU A 168 -3.87 2.53 -7.82
CA LEU A 168 -4.02 2.09 -9.21
C LEU A 168 -2.72 2.29 -9.99
N LYS A 169 -2.07 3.46 -9.86
CA LYS A 169 -0.78 3.74 -10.51
C LYS A 169 0.32 2.74 -10.11
N HIS A 170 0.39 2.38 -8.83
CA HIS A 170 1.36 1.40 -8.33
C HIS A 170 1.03 -0.02 -8.83
N MET A 171 -0.25 -0.40 -8.81
CA MET A 171 -0.72 -1.70 -9.31
C MET A 171 -0.45 -1.87 -10.81
N CYS A 172 -0.65 -0.80 -11.61
CA CYS A 172 -0.30 -0.75 -13.02
C CYS A 172 1.20 -0.99 -13.24
N SER A 173 2.05 -0.39 -12.41
CA SER A 173 3.51 -0.56 -12.48
C SER A 173 3.95 -2.01 -12.23
N VAL A 174 3.26 -2.70 -11.32
CA VAL A 174 3.51 -4.13 -11.00
C VAL A 174 2.79 -5.09 -11.97
N LYS A 175 1.91 -4.56 -12.85
CA LYS A 175 1.03 -5.34 -13.74
C LYS A 175 0.19 -6.35 -12.97
N PHE A 176 -0.38 -5.93 -11.83
CA PHE A 176 -1.23 -6.76 -11.00
C PHE A 176 -2.68 -6.70 -11.50
N LYS A 177 -3.01 -7.54 -12.50
CA LYS A 177 -4.26 -7.46 -13.27
C LYS A 177 -5.52 -7.43 -12.40
N GLU A 178 -5.64 -8.31 -11.40
CA GLU A 178 -6.84 -8.40 -10.55
C GLU A 178 -7.14 -7.08 -9.81
N TRP A 179 -6.12 -6.50 -9.17
CA TRP A 179 -6.22 -5.21 -8.50
C TRP A 179 -6.45 -4.05 -9.46
N ILE A 180 -5.81 -4.07 -10.64
CA ILE A 180 -6.03 -3.07 -11.68
C ILE A 180 -7.49 -3.07 -12.11
N VAL A 181 -8.08 -4.24 -12.39
CA VAL A 181 -9.50 -4.33 -12.81
C VAL A 181 -10.41 -3.77 -11.73
N ILE A 182 -10.20 -4.17 -10.47
CA ILE A 182 -11.05 -3.73 -9.36
C ILE A 182 -10.95 -2.21 -9.16
N LEU A 183 -9.74 -1.67 -8.99
CA LEU A 183 -9.55 -0.24 -8.76
C LEU A 183 -10.00 0.59 -9.96
N ALA A 184 -9.74 0.15 -11.19
CA ALA A 184 -10.18 0.84 -12.39
C ALA A 184 -11.71 0.79 -12.57
N THR A 185 -12.37 -0.29 -12.13
CA THR A 185 -13.85 -0.39 -12.11
C THR A 185 -14.43 0.59 -11.10
N LEU A 186 -13.96 0.58 -9.84
CA LEU A 186 -14.43 1.49 -8.80
C LEU A 186 -14.19 2.97 -9.14
N LEU A 187 -13.05 3.27 -9.80
CA LEU A 187 -12.72 4.62 -10.26
C LEU A 187 -13.34 4.97 -11.62
N ARG A 188 -14.02 4.01 -12.27
CA ARG A 188 -14.60 4.15 -13.62
C ARG A 188 -13.59 4.64 -14.67
N ARG A 189 -12.35 4.16 -14.59
CA ARG A 189 -11.24 4.52 -15.49
C ARG A 189 -11.30 3.68 -16.77
N MET A 190 -12.12 4.13 -17.73
CA MET A 190 -12.34 3.43 -18.99
C MET A 190 -11.08 3.17 -19.81
N GLU A 191 -10.10 4.08 -19.80
CA GLU A 191 -8.87 3.95 -20.58
C GLU A 191 -8.03 2.75 -20.11
N VAL A 192 -7.87 2.62 -18.79
CA VAL A 192 -7.12 1.53 -18.17
C VAL A 192 -7.80 0.18 -18.40
N LEU A 193 -9.13 0.13 -18.29
CA LEU A 193 -9.91 -1.09 -18.55
C LEU A 193 -9.85 -1.48 -20.03
N PHE A 194 -10.00 -0.51 -20.93
CA PHE A 194 -9.89 -0.73 -22.36
C PHE A 194 -8.51 -1.31 -22.72
N ASP A 195 -7.43 -0.70 -22.21
CA ASP A 195 -6.07 -1.16 -22.49
C ASP A 195 -5.81 -2.60 -22.01
N LEU A 196 -6.45 -2.97 -20.91
CA LEU A 196 -6.36 -4.31 -20.33
C LEU A 196 -7.15 -5.34 -21.14
N PHE A 197 -8.33 -4.98 -21.64
CA PHE A 197 -9.25 -5.91 -22.30
C PHE A 197 -9.09 -6.00 -23.81
N GLN A 198 -8.52 -4.99 -24.47
CA GLN A 198 -8.40 -4.93 -25.94
C GLN A 198 -7.70 -6.17 -26.53
N HIS A 199 -6.72 -6.71 -25.80
CA HIS A 199 -5.94 -7.89 -26.22
C HIS A 199 -6.44 -9.21 -25.60
N ASP A 200 -7.44 -9.18 -24.71
CA ASP A 200 -7.89 -10.36 -23.95
C ASP A 200 -9.42 -10.44 -23.88
N ARG A 201 -10.01 -10.94 -24.97
CA ARG A 201 -11.48 -11.13 -25.10
C ARG A 201 -12.05 -12.13 -24.09
N ARG A 202 -11.23 -13.07 -23.59
CA ARG A 202 -11.68 -14.04 -22.58
C ARG A 202 -11.84 -13.35 -21.23
N LEU A 203 -10.85 -12.54 -20.85
CA LEU A 203 -10.92 -11.73 -19.64
C LEU A 203 -12.09 -10.75 -19.69
N TRP A 204 -12.30 -10.07 -20.83
CA TRP A 204 -13.47 -9.22 -21.04
C TRP A 204 -14.78 -9.97 -20.81
N LYS A 205 -14.95 -11.14 -21.42
CA LYS A 205 -16.18 -11.94 -21.29
C LYS A 205 -16.44 -12.37 -19.84
N ALA A 206 -15.39 -12.78 -19.12
CA ALA A 206 -15.51 -13.14 -17.71
C ALA A 206 -15.88 -11.94 -16.83
N TYR A 207 -15.27 -10.78 -17.09
CA TYR A 207 -15.56 -9.52 -16.41
C TYR A 207 -17.00 -9.06 -16.64
N SER A 208 -17.44 -8.97 -17.91
CA SER A 208 -18.79 -8.52 -18.26
C SER A 208 -19.87 -9.45 -17.72
N THR A 209 -19.67 -10.77 -17.85
CA THR A 209 -20.61 -11.75 -17.29
C THR A 209 -20.72 -11.60 -15.77
N THR A 210 -19.60 -11.36 -15.07
CA THR A 210 -19.61 -11.23 -13.61
C THR A 210 -20.37 -9.99 -13.16
N LEU A 211 -20.13 -8.84 -13.80
CA LEU A 211 -20.84 -7.59 -13.49
C LEU A 211 -22.34 -7.68 -13.80
N GLN A 212 -22.70 -8.27 -14.95
CA GLN A 212 -24.12 -8.46 -15.34
C GLN A 212 -24.87 -9.44 -14.43
N SER A 213 -24.17 -10.42 -13.84
CA SER A 213 -24.79 -11.45 -13.00
C SER A 213 -25.10 -10.98 -11.58
N HIS A 214 -24.52 -9.87 -11.12
CA HIS A 214 -24.64 -9.40 -9.74
C HIS A 214 -25.42 -8.07 -9.68
N PRO A 215 -26.58 -8.02 -9.01
CA PRO A 215 -27.38 -6.80 -8.92
C PRO A 215 -26.67 -5.67 -8.15
N ALA A 216 -25.71 -6.00 -7.27
CA ALA A 216 -24.90 -5.02 -6.56
C ALA A 216 -24.01 -4.18 -7.48
N PHE A 217 -23.81 -4.60 -8.74
CA PHE A 217 -22.92 -3.93 -9.70
C PHE A 217 -23.69 -3.21 -10.83
N GLU A 218 -25.00 -2.99 -10.65
CA GLU A 218 -25.85 -2.29 -11.63
C GLU A 218 -25.28 -0.90 -11.99
N GLU A 219 -24.63 -0.22 -11.05
CA GLU A 219 -23.99 1.07 -11.25
C GLU A 219 -22.84 1.06 -12.28
N TYR A 220 -22.29 -0.11 -12.63
CA TYR A 220 -21.20 -0.26 -13.60
C TYR A 220 -21.66 -0.76 -14.98
N LEU A 221 -22.96 -1.02 -15.17
CA LEU A 221 -23.47 -1.52 -16.45
C LEU A 221 -23.32 -0.49 -17.58
N ASP A 222 -23.48 0.80 -17.27
CA ASP A 222 -23.27 1.89 -18.23
C ASP A 222 -21.80 1.97 -18.70
N LEU A 223 -20.85 1.73 -17.78
CA LEU A 223 -19.43 1.61 -18.10
C LEU A 223 -19.15 0.41 -19.02
N LEU A 224 -19.84 -0.70 -18.80
CA LEU A 224 -19.73 -1.88 -19.67
C LEU A 224 -20.18 -1.58 -21.10
N ASP A 225 -21.33 -0.91 -21.27
CA ASP A 225 -21.85 -0.57 -22.60
C ASP A 225 -20.85 0.30 -23.39
N VAL A 226 -20.28 1.31 -22.74
CA VAL A 226 -19.26 2.19 -23.35
C VAL A 226 -18.00 1.40 -23.73
N LEU A 227 -17.54 0.51 -22.85
CA LEU A 227 -16.38 -0.34 -23.12
C LEU A 227 -16.65 -1.33 -24.26
N GLU A 228 -17.85 -1.93 -24.33
CA GLU A 228 -18.24 -2.85 -25.39
C GLU A 228 -18.20 -2.18 -26.76
N HIS A 229 -18.80 -0.98 -26.87
CA HIS A 229 -18.73 -0.19 -28.10
C HIS A 229 -17.31 0.13 -28.52
N LYS A 230 -16.45 0.55 -27.58
CA LYS A 230 -15.04 0.89 -27.88
C LYS A 230 -14.26 -0.36 -28.30
N LEU A 231 -14.46 -1.49 -27.61
CA LEU A 231 -13.81 -2.76 -27.92
C LEU A 231 -14.32 -3.37 -29.25
N ALA A 232 -15.56 -3.10 -29.65
CA ALA A 232 -16.09 -3.52 -30.96
C ALA A 232 -15.47 -2.71 -32.10
N SER A 233 -15.28 -1.39 -31.92
CA SER A 233 -14.72 -0.51 -32.96
C SER A 233 -13.29 -0.89 -33.40
N VAL A 234 -12.44 -1.36 -32.48
CA VAL A 234 -11.07 -1.81 -32.82
C VAL A 234 -11.04 -3.10 -33.63
N GLY A 235 -12.07 -3.94 -33.53
CA GLY A 235 -12.16 -5.16 -34.34
C GLY A 235 -12.48 -4.91 -35.82
N ASP A 236 -12.96 -3.71 -36.16
CA ASP A 236 -13.27 -3.31 -37.54
C ASP A 236 -12.08 -2.60 -38.23
N ASP A 237 -11.23 -1.93 -37.47
CA ASP A 237 -10.05 -1.23 -38.02
C ASP A 237 -8.95 -2.20 -38.51
N ASP A 238 -8.77 -3.35 -37.84
CA ASP A 238 -7.86 -4.41 -38.30
C ASP A 238 -8.32 -5.12 -39.59
N ARG A 239 -9.55 -4.85 -40.05
CA ARG A 239 -10.09 -5.41 -41.32
C ARG A 239 -9.97 -4.44 -42.51
N GLN A 240 -9.51 -3.21 -42.30
CA GLN A 240 -9.24 -2.26 -43.39
C GLN A 240 -7.78 -2.25 -43.87
N GLY A 241 -6.96 -3.20 -43.43
CA GLY A 241 -5.66 -3.53 -44.05
C GLY A 241 -5.79 -4.45 -45.26
N GLY A 242 -6.59 -4.09 -46.26
CA GLY A 242 -6.60 -4.74 -47.57
C GLY A 242 -5.28 -4.45 -48.33
N PRO A 243 -4.82 -5.35 -49.22
CA PRO A 243 -3.51 -5.23 -49.85
C PRO A 243 -3.47 -3.97 -50.69
N PHE A 244 -2.54 -3.07 -50.38
CA PHE A 244 -2.18 -2.00 -51.30
C PHE A 244 -1.39 -2.64 -52.44
N VAL A 245 -2.13 -3.18 -53.40
CA VAL A 245 -1.63 -3.66 -54.68
C VAL A 245 -1.03 -2.47 -55.43
N ASP A 246 0.15 -2.72 -55.99
CA ASP A 246 0.87 -1.92 -56.97
C ASP A 246 0.02 -0.92 -57.78
N GLN A 247 0.44 0.35 -57.80
CA GLN A 247 0.48 1.13 -59.04
C GLN A 247 1.28 2.44 -58.88
N LEU A 248 2.24 2.58 -59.80
CA LEU A 248 3.15 3.70 -60.15
C LEU A 248 4.51 3.76 -59.44
#